data_AF-A0AAW1PMA4-F1
#
_entry.id   AF-A0AAW1PMA4-F1
#
_cell.length_a   1.000
_cell.length_b   1.000
_cell.length_c   1.000
_cell.angle_alpha   90.00
_cell.angle_beta   90.00
_cell.angle_gamma   90.00
#
_symmetry.space_group_name_H-M   'P 1'
#
loop_
_entity.id
_entity.type
_entity.pdbx_description
1 polymer ?
#
loop_
_entity_poly.entity_id
_entity_poly.type
_entity_poly.pdbx_seq_one_letter_code
_entity_poly.pdbx_strand_id
1 'polypeptide(L)' 'MSAALSYEERVELVRAVRKIHAAGILHRDLHCDAVMRVPNTRHFRIVDFSSAIVEPSQGDCRHELLWFAKLLAVREGDL' A
#
# COMPACT_ATOMS: atom_id res chain seq x y z
N MET A 1 -12.48 -9.07 5.69
CA MET A 1 -11.47 -9.92 6.36
C MET A 1 -10.67 -9.03 7.30
N SER A 2 -10.93 -9.09 8.61
CA SER A 2 -10.14 -8.36 9.62
C SER A 2 -9.28 -9.36 10.36
N ALA A 3 -8.11 -9.66 9.78
CA ALA A 3 -7.00 -10.26 10.51
C ALA A 3 -5.88 -9.24 10.42
N ALA A 4 -5.27 -8.87 11.56
CA ALA A 4 -4.13 -7.98 11.58
C ALA A 4 -3.03 -8.55 10.67
N LEU A 5 -2.45 -7.70 9.82
CA LEU A 5 -1.35 -8.10 8.94
C LEU A 5 -0.13 -8.44 9.81
N SER A 6 0.53 -9.56 9.49
CA SER A 6 1.82 -9.91 10.09
C SER A 6 2.89 -8.85 9.78
N TYR A 7 4.01 -8.90 10.50
CA TYR A 7 5.15 -8.01 10.21
C TYR A 7 5.67 -8.21 8.78
N GLU A 8 5.79 -9.46 8.34
CA GLU A 8 6.25 -9.81 6.99
C GLU A 8 5.31 -9.27 5.91
N GLU A 9 3.99 -9.37 6.13
CA GLU A 9 2.99 -8.86 5.19
C GLU A 9 3.04 -7.33 5.08
N ARG A 10 3.25 -6.62 6.21
CA ARG A 10 3.48 -5.17 6.21
C ARG A 10 4.73 -4.78 5.42
N VAL A 11 5.83 -5.54 5.58
CA VAL A 11 7.07 -5.31 4.83
C VAL A 11 6.86 -5.51 3.32
N GLU A 12 6.13 -6.55 2.90
CA GLU A 12 5.84 -6.80 1.49
C GLU A 12 4.98 -5.69 0.87
N LEU A 13 4.00 -5.16 1.60
CA LEU A 13 3.19 -4.03 1.15
C LEU A 13 4.00 -2.75 0.96
N VAL A 14 4.90 -2.45 1.91
CA VAL A 14 5.83 -1.32 1.80
C VAL A 14 6.72 -1.47 0.57
N ARG A 15 7.22 -2.69 0.31
CA ARG A 15 8.03 -2.96 -0.90
C ARG A 15 7.23 -2.74 -2.17
N ALA A 16 5.98 -3.18 -2.21
CA ALA A 16 5.11 -2.99 -3.37
C ALA A 16 4.90 -1.50 -3.66
N VAL A 17 4.63 -0.67 -2.65
CA VAL A 17 4.39 0.75 -2.91
C VAL A 17 5.66 1.51 -3.25
N ARG A 18 6.78 1.19 -2.59
CA ARG A 18 8.08 1.76 -2.99
C ARG A 18 8.42 1.47 -4.45
N LYS A 19 8.01 0.32 -4.99
CA LYS A 19 8.21 0.00 -6.41
C LYS A 19 7.41 0.91 -7.33
N ILE A 20 6.13 1.17 -7.06
CA ILE A 20 5.34 2.07 -7.90
C ILE A 20 5.83 3.51 -7.79
N HIS A 21 6.22 3.96 -6.60
CA HIS A 21 6.81 5.29 -6.39
C HIS A 21 8.14 5.45 -7.13
N ALA A 22 9.01 4.43 -7.07
CA ALA A 22 10.28 4.43 -7.79
C ALA A 22 10.08 4.41 -9.31
N ALA A 23 8.94 3.90 -9.79
CA ALA A 23 8.54 3.97 -11.20
C ALA A 23 7.88 5.33 -11.56
N GLY A 24 7.86 6.30 -10.64
CA GLY A 24 7.22 7.59 -10.87
C GLY A 24 5.68 7.51 -10.87
N ILE A 25 5.08 6.48 -10.28
CA ILE A 25 3.63 6.31 -10.23
C ILE A 25 3.14 6.62 -8.82
N LEU A 26 2.13 7.48 -8.73
CA LEU A 26 1.33 7.68 -7.53
C LEU A 26 -0.08 7.15 -7.80
N HIS A 27 -0.54 6.19 -7.01
CA HIS A 27 -1.83 5.52 -7.14
C HIS A 27 -3.03 6.44 -6.81
N ARG A 28 -2.86 7.33 -5.82
CA ARG A 28 -3.83 8.28 -5.24
C ARG A 28 -5.06 7.68 -4.55
N ASP A 29 -5.32 6.39 -4.72
CA ASP A 29 -6.44 5.71 -4.07
C ASP A 29 -5.99 4.40 -3.37
N LEU A 30 -4.99 4.49 -2.49
CA LEU A 30 -4.53 3.32 -1.74
C LEU A 30 -5.43 3.06 -0.54
N HIS A 31 -6.11 1.93 -0.58
CA HIS A 31 -6.89 1.33 0.51
C HIS A 31 -6.74 -0.20 0.48
N CYS A 32 -7.42 -0.90 1.39
CA CYS A 32 -7.32 -2.36 1.49
C CYS A 32 -7.82 -3.11 0.25
N ASP A 33 -8.78 -2.57 -0.50
CA ASP A 33 -9.33 -3.25 -1.67
C ASP A 33 -8.48 -3.02 -2.94
N ALA A 34 -7.70 -1.93 -2.96
CA ALA A 34 -6.63 -1.70 -3.93
C ALA A 34 -5.40 -2.61 -3.71
N VAL A 35 -5.47 -3.54 -2.75
CA VAL A 35 -4.41 -4.47 -2.38
C VAL A 35 -4.92 -5.90 -2.46
N MET A 36 -4.37 -6.68 -3.38
CA MET A 36 -4.70 -8.08 -3.53
C MET A 36 -3.58 -8.97 -3.02
N ARG A 37 -3.91 -9.87 -2.09
CA ARG A 37 -3.03 -10.96 -1.70
C ARG A 37 -2.97 -12.00 -2.81
N VAL A 38 -1.77 -12.37 -3.23
CA VAL A 38 -1.58 -13.45 -4.20
C VAL A 38 -1.85 -14.80 -3.48
N PRO A 39 -2.78 -15.63 -3.99
CA PRO A 39 -3.15 -16.90 -3.35
C PRO A 39 -1.94 -17.78 -3.05
N ASN A 40 -1.96 -18.47 -1.90
CA ASN A 40 -0.89 -19.37 -1.45
C ASN A 40 0.50 -18.72 -1.29
N THR A 41 0.57 -17.39 -1.24
CA THR A 41 1.81 -16.67 -0.98
C THR A 41 1.63 -15.62 0.12
N ARG A 42 2.75 -15.00 0.52
CA ARG A 42 2.77 -13.79 1.36
C ARG A 42 2.92 -12.52 0.52
N HIS A 43 2.79 -12.62 -0.81
CA HIS A 43 2.97 -11.48 -1.70
C HIS A 43 1.67 -10.72 -1.89
N PHE A 44 1.81 -9.41 -2.05
CA PHE A 44 0.72 -8.50 -2.36
C PHE A 44 0.96 -7.82 -3.70
N ARG A 45 -0.13 -7.51 -4.39
CA ARG A 45 -0.15 -6.67 -5.59
C ARG A 45 -1.04 -5.48 -5.33
N ILE A 46 -0.57 -4.31 -5.76
CA ILE A 46 -1.39 -3.11 -5.83
C ILE A 46 -2.18 -3.19 -7.13
N VAL A 47 -3.47 -2.91 -7.07
CA VAL A 47 -4.41 -2.97 -8.19
C VAL A 47 -5.27 -1.71 -8.22
N ASP A 48 -5.96 -1.50 -9.35
CA ASP A 48 -6.83 -0.34 -9.60
C ASP A 48 -6.10 1.01 -9.70
N PHE A 49 -5.31 1.15 -10.77
CA PHE A 49 -4.60 2.39 -11.10
C PHE A 49 -5.47 3.42 -11.83
N SER A 50 -6.81 3.31 -11.77
CA SER A 50 -7.71 4.24 -12.47
C SER A 50 -7.53 5.69 -12.02
N SER A 51 -7.19 5.87 -10.74
CA SER A 51 -6.88 7.17 -10.14
C SER A 51 -5.41 7.56 -10.21
N ALA A 52 -4.53 6.72 -10.77
CA ALA A 52 -3.09 6.94 -10.70
C ALA A 52 -2.61 8.12 -11.57
N ILE A 53 -1.50 8.74 -11.18
CA ILE A 53 -0.75 9.70 -11.98
C ILE A 53 0.68 9.24 -12.17
N VAL A 54 1.25 9.62 -13.32
CA VAL A 54 2.64 9.38 -13.69
C VAL A 54 3.39 10.71 -13.51
N GLU A 55 4.59 10.62 -12.96
CA GLU A 55 5.46 11.77 -12.62
C GLU A 55 4.76 12.80 -11.71
N PRO A 56 4.31 12.36 -10.50
CA PRO A 56 3.66 13.24 -9.53
C PRO A 56 4.58 14.39 -9.11
N SER A 57 3.99 15.56 -8.84
CA SER A 57 4.71 16.64 -8.18
C SER A 57 4.97 16.28 -6.71
N GLN A 58 5.99 16.86 -6.07
CA GLN A 58 6.35 16.51 -4.69
C GLN A 58 5.20 16.70 -3.66
N GLY A 59 4.19 17.51 -3.98
CA GLY A 59 3.03 17.74 -3.12
C GLY A 59 2.00 16.60 -3.12
N ASP A 60 2.02 15.72 -4.12
CA ASP A 60 0.92 14.78 -4.37
C ASP A 60 0.99 13.52 -3.48
N CYS A 61 2.17 13.17 -2.96
CA CYS A 61 2.40 11.89 -2.27
C CYS A 61 1.85 11.81 -0.83
N ARG A 62 1.33 12.91 -0.27
CA ARG A 62 0.99 13.00 1.16
C ARG A 62 -0.11 12.01 1.59
N HIS A 63 -1.10 11.78 0.74
CA HIS A 63 -2.25 10.93 1.10
C HIS A 63 -1.86 9.46 1.23
N GLU A 64 -1.04 8.95 0.30
CA GLU A 64 -0.53 7.58 0.36
C GLU A 64 0.41 7.38 1.54
N LEU A 65 1.30 8.34 1.81
CA LEU A 65 2.18 8.28 2.98
C LEU A 65 1.40 8.20 4.30
N LEU A 66 0.25 8.86 4.40
CA LEU A 66 -0.62 8.78 5.57
C LEU A 66 -1.30 7.41 5.70
N TRP A 67 -1.79 6.84 4.59
CA TRP A 67 -2.31 5.48 4.60
C TRP A 67 -1.22 4.46 4.98
N PHE A 68 -0.01 4.64 4.45
CA PHE A 68 1.18 3.87 4.83
C PHE A 68 1.50 3.96 6.30
N ALA A 69 1.53 5.17 6.84
CA ALA A 69 1.82 5.39 8.25
C ALA A 69 0.78 4.69 9.14
N LYS A 70 -0.51 4.75 8.76
CA LYS A 70 -1.57 4.01 9.45
C LYS A 70 -1.36 2.51 9.39
N LEU A 71 -1.09 1.96 8.20
CA LEU A 71 -0.83 0.54 7.99
C LEU A 71 0.33 0.02 8.86
N LEU A 72 1.36 0.84 9.05
CA LEU A 72 2.54 0.51 9.87
C LEU A 72 2.31 0.76 11.37
N ALA A 73 1.40 1.66 11.74
CA ALA A 73 1.10 2.01 13.12
C ALA A 73 0.15 1.01 13.82
N VAL A 74 -0.62 0.20 13.07
CA VAL A 74 -1.53 -0.79 13.67
C VAL A 74 -0.72 -1.87 14.41
N ARG A 75 -0.87 -1.94 15.74
CA ARG A 75 -0.33 -3.02 16.56
C ARG A 75 -1.30 -4.21 16.59
N GLU A 76 -0.77 -5.42 16.82
CA GLU A 76 -1.63 -6.57 17.14
C GLU A 76 -2.43 -6.23 18.40
N GLY A 77 -3.75 -6.00 18.25
CA GLY A 77 -4.66 -5.66 19.34
C GLY A 77 -5.57 -4.45 19.11
N ASP A 78 -5.36 -3.65 18.06
CA ASP A 78 -6.17 -2.45 17.78
C ASP A 78 -7.41 -2.72 16.89
N LEU A 79 -7.77 -3.99 16.66
CA LEU A 79 -8.92 -4.44 15.86
C LEU A 79 -9.77 -5.46 16.63
#